data_AF-A0A662W351-F1
#
_entry.id   AF-A0A662W351-F1
#
_cell.length_a   1.000
_cell.length_b   1.000
_cell.length_c   1.000
_cell.angle_alpha   90.00
_cell.angle_beta   90.00
_cell.angle_gamma   90.00
#
_symmetry.space_group_name_H-M   'P 1'
#
loop_
_entity.id
_entity.type
_entity.pdbx_description
1 polymer ?
#
loop_
_entity_poly.entity_id
_entity_poly.type
_entity_poly.pdbx_seq_one_letter_code
_entity_poly.pdbx_strand_id
1 'polypeptide(L)' 'MIEYAIRGGKYYWSWIALLAVIIALGGASYYYQYQNGLTVTGMSKEVSWGLYIGNFTFLVGVAASAVIVVLP' A
#
# COMPACT_ATOMS: atom_id res chain seq x y z
N MET A 1 -9.89 13.87 20.04
CA MET A 1 -10.13 13.45 18.63
C MET A 1 -9.77 11.99 18.41
N ILE A 2 -8.62 11.53 18.90
CA ILE A 2 -8.23 10.11 18.91
C ILE A 2 -9.23 9.24 19.70
N GLU A 3 -9.96 9.80 20.69
CA GLU A 3 -10.99 9.03 21.40
C GLU A 3 -12.10 8.47 20.49
N TYR A 4 -12.39 9.15 19.37
CA TYR A 4 -13.37 8.64 18.39
C TYR A 4 -12.80 7.55 17.50
N ALA A 5 -11.48 7.51 17.29
CA ALA A 5 -10.82 6.45 16.53
C ALA A 5 -10.82 5.11 17.28
N ILE A 6 -10.93 5.14 18.62
CA ILE A 6 -10.91 3.93 19.46
C ILE A 6 -12.34 3.52 19.86
N ARG A 7 -13.33 4.40 19.69
CA ARG A 7 -14.75 4.09 19.90
C ARG A 7 -15.37 3.50 18.62
N GLY A 8 -15.38 2.17 18.51
CA GLY A 8 -16.01 1.47 17.40
C GLY A 8 -16.63 0.13 17.84
N GLY A 9 -17.68 -0.29 17.13
CA GLY A 9 -18.33 -1.60 17.34
C GLY A 9 -17.54 -2.76 16.75
N LYS A 10 -18.06 -4.00 16.87
CA LYS A 10 -17.39 -5.22 16.39
C LYS A 10 -16.95 -5.14 14.92
N TYR A 11 -17.80 -4.62 14.03
CA TYR A 11 -17.50 -4.54 12.60
C TYR A 11 -16.37 -3.54 12.30
N TYR A 12 -16.31 -2.44 13.05
CA TYR A 12 -15.21 -1.46 12.93
C TYR A 12 -13.88 -2.13 13.27
N TRP A 13 -13.80 -2.81 14.41
CA TRP A 13 -12.58 -3.49 14.83
C TRP A 13 -12.20 -4.66 13.93
N SER A 14 -13.17 -5.42 13.41
CA SER A 14 -12.91 -6.44 12.39
C SER A 14 -12.32 -5.84 11.11
N TRP A 15 -12.81 -4.68 10.68
CA TRP A 15 -12.28 -3.97 9.51
C TRP A 15 -10.85 -3.48 9.74
N ILE A 16 -10.59 -2.86 10.89
CA ILE A 16 -9.24 -2.41 11.26
C ILE A 16 -8.27 -3.60 11.34
N ALA A 17 -8.69 -4.71 11.94
CA ALA A 17 -7.86 -5.92 12.00
C ALA A 17 -7.54 -6.47 10.60
N LEU A 18 -8.53 -6.52 9.70
CA LEU A 18 -8.33 -6.92 8.32
C LEU A 18 -7.32 -6.02 7.60
N LEU A 19 -7.44 -4.70 7.74
CA LEU A 19 -6.49 -3.75 7.16
C LEU A 19 -5.08 -3.93 7.74
N ALA A 20 -4.97 -4.14 9.05
CA ALA A 20 -3.70 -4.39 9.71
C ALA A 20 -3.02 -5.67 9.20
N VAL A 21 -3.80 -6.75 8.96
CA VAL A 21 -3.29 -7.98 8.34
C VAL A 21 -2.77 -7.72 6.93
N ILE A 22 -3.48 -6.96 6.11
CA ILE A 22 -3.02 -6.61 4.76
C ILE A 22 -1.72 -5.81 4.80
N ILE A 23 -1.60 -4.85 5.72
CA ILE A 23 -0.37 -4.07 5.91
C ILE A 23 0.78 -4.97 6.36
N ALA A 24 0.54 -5.89 7.29
CA ALA A 24 1.54 -6.84 7.76
C ALA A 24 2.03 -7.77 6.63
N LEU A 25 1.12 -8.25 5.78
CA LEU A 25 1.46 -9.04 4.59
C LEU A 25 2.30 -8.23 3.59
N GLY A 26 1.97 -6.95 3.39
CA GLY A 26 2.75 -6.03 2.57
C GLY A 26 4.16 -5.83 3.13
N GLY A 27 4.29 -5.62 4.44
CA GLY A 27 5.57 -5.50 5.13
C GLY A 27 6.42 -6.77 5.06
N ALA A 28 5.80 -7.94 5.24
CA ALA A 28 6.48 -9.23 5.09
C ALA A 28 6.98 -9.45 3.65
N SER A 29 6.17 -9.08 2.65
CA SER A 29 6.54 -9.16 1.23
C SER A 29 7.70 -8.21 0.89
N TYR A 30 7.70 -7.00 1.45
CA TYR A 30 8.80 -6.05 1.31
C TYR A 30 10.09 -6.58 1.95
N TYR A 31 10.01 -7.16 3.15
CA TYR A 31 11.16 -7.79 3.80
C TYR A 31 11.72 -8.96 2.97
N TYR A 32 10.85 -9.79 2.41
CA TYR A 32 11.23 -10.87 1.51
C TYR A 32 11.95 -10.34 0.25
N GLN A 33 11.42 -9.27 -0.36
CA GLN A 33 12.04 -8.59 -1.49
C GLN A 33 13.39 -7.95 -1.14
N TYR A 34 13.53 -7.40 0.06
CA TYR A 34 14.79 -6.82 0.53
C TYR A 34 15.90 -7.87 0.59
N GLN A 35 15.58 -9.09 1.04
CA GLN A 35 16.56 -10.17 1.16
C GLN A 35 16.88 -10.87 -0.18
N ASN A 36 15.89 -11.05 -1.04
CA ASN A 36 16.03 -11.81 -2.29
C ASN A 36 16.25 -10.92 -3.54
N GLY A 37 16.24 -9.61 -3.36
CA GLY A 37 16.41 -8.62 -4.42
C GLY A 37 15.17 -8.44 -5.30
N LEU A 38 15.28 -7.55 -6.29
CA LEU A 38 14.18 -7.18 -7.20
C LEU A 38 13.69 -8.34 -8.09
N THR A 39 14.39 -9.47 -8.14
CA THR A 39 13.97 -10.61 -8.97
C THR A 39 12.60 -11.17 -8.55
N VAL A 40 12.25 -11.04 -7.26
CA VAL A 40 10.96 -11.54 -6.74
C VAL A 40 9.75 -10.77 -7.28
N THR A 41 9.95 -9.57 -7.84
CA THR A 41 8.87 -8.76 -8.40
C THR A 41 8.47 -9.19 -9.82
N GLY A 42 9.17 -10.18 -10.41
CA GLY A 42 8.93 -10.61 -11.79
C GLY A 42 9.35 -9.60 -12.86
N MET A 43 10.14 -8.58 -12.50
CA MET A 43 10.70 -7.65 -13.47
C MET A 43 11.87 -8.32 -14.21
N SER A 44 11.94 -8.09 -15.52
CA SER A 44 12.97 -8.64 -16.39
C SER A 44 13.69 -7.51 -17.13
N LYS A 45 14.74 -7.84 -17.90
CA LYS A 45 15.42 -6.83 -18.73
C LYS A 45 14.49 -6.25 -19.80
N GLU A 46 13.59 -7.07 -20.35
CA GLU A 46 12.61 -6.67 -21.36
C GLU A 46 11.46 -5.87 -20.74
N VAL A 47 11.02 -6.25 -19.54
CA VAL A 47 9.97 -5.56 -18.78
C VAL A 47 10.56 -5.02 -17.49
N SER A 48 11.31 -3.93 -17.62
CA SER A 48 12.02 -3.30 -16.50
C SER A 48 11.07 -2.56 -15.53
N TRP A 49 9.86 -2.18 -15.98
CA TRP A 49 8.81 -1.53 -15.17
C TRP A 49 7.55 -2.39 -15.18
N GLY A 50 7.61 -3.52 -14.48
CA GLY A 50 6.45 -4.39 -14.29
C GLY A 50 5.41 -3.79 -13.33
N LEU A 51 4.53 -4.65 -12.80
CA LEU A 51 3.49 -4.25 -11.84
C LEU A 51 4.05 -3.51 -10.62
N TYR A 52 5.29 -3.80 -10.22
CA TYR A 52 5.95 -3.16 -9.10
C TYR A 52 6.04 -1.63 -9.27
N ILE A 53 6.67 -1.16 -10.35
CA ILE A 53 6.80 0.28 -10.60
C ILE A 53 5.49 0.88 -11.13
N GLY A 54 4.69 0.11 -11.87
CA GLY A 54 3.37 0.55 -12.33
C GLY A 54 2.42 0.91 -11.19
N ASN A 55 2.40 0.11 -10.11
CA ASN A 55 1.58 0.43 -8.93
C ASN A 55 2.09 1.66 -8.18
N PHE A 56 3.41 1.87 -8.13
CA PHE A 56 3.98 3.08 -7.53
C PHE A 56 3.51 4.34 -8.28
N THR A 57 3.64 4.39 -9.61
CA THR A 57 3.21 5.55 -10.39
C THR A 57 1.70 5.76 -10.35
N PHE A 58 0.92 4.67 -10.34
CA PHE A 58 -0.53 4.74 -10.16
C PHE A 58 -0.90 5.43 -8.84
N LEU A 59 -0.33 5.00 -7.71
CA LEU A 59 -0.62 5.58 -6.40
C LEU A 59 -0.17 7.04 -6.29
N VAL A 60 0.97 7.40 -6.90
CA VAL A 60 1.39 8.81 -7.01
C VAL A 60 0.35 9.63 -7.78
N GLY A 61 -0.18 9.10 -8.88
CA GLY A 61 -1.27 9.74 -9.64
C GLY A 61 -2.54 9.92 -8.82
N VAL A 62 -2.94 8.89 -8.06
CA VAL A 62 -4.10 8.97 -7.14
C VAL A 62 -3.87 10.06 -6.09
N ALA A 63 -2.69 10.13 -5.47
CA ALA A 63 -2.35 11.17 -4.51
C ALA A 63 -2.38 12.58 -5.13
N ALA A 64 -1.83 12.75 -6.34
CA ALA A 64 -1.85 14.02 -7.06
C ALA A 64 -3.27 14.51 -7.36
N SER A 65 -4.20 13.59 -7.68
CA SER A 65 -5.61 13.95 -7.91
C SER A 65 -6.29 14.55 -6.67
N ALA A 66 -5.95 14.07 -5.47
CA ALA A 66 -6.47 14.62 -4.22
C ALA A 66 -5.94 16.05 -3.96
N VAL A 67 -4.69 16.33 -4.35
CA VAL A 67 -4.09 17.67 -4.21
C VAL A 67 -4.80 18.69 -5.09
N ILE A 68 -5.15 18.32 -6.34
CA ILE A 68 -5.86 19.21 -7.26
C ILE A 68 -7.23 19.65 -6.70
N VAL A 69 -7.89 18.79 -5.92
CA VAL A 69 -9.18 19.11 -5.29
C VAL A 69 -9.03 20.09 -4.11
N VAL A 70 -7.87 20.09 -3.44
CA VAL A 70 -7.61 20.90 -2.24
C VAL A 70 -7.01 22.26 -2.58
N LEU A 71 -6.30 22.39 -3.70
CA LEU A 71 -5.75 23.65 -4.14
C LEU A 71 -6.86 24.55 -4.74
N PRO A 72 -6.98 25.81 -4.30
CA PRO A 72 -7.97 26.75 -4.81
C PRO A 72 -7.72 27.19 -6.26
#